data_AF-A0A5B9D0R2-F1
#
_entry.id   AF-A0A5B9D0R2-F1
#
_cell.length_a   1.000
_cell.length_b   1.000
_cell.length_c   1.000
_cell.angle_alpha   90.00
_cell.angle_beta   90.00
_cell.angle_gamma   90.00
#
_symmetry.space_group_name_H-M   'P 1'
#
loop_
_entity.id
_entity.type
_entity.pdbx_description
1 polymer ?
#
loop_
_entity_poly.entity_id
_entity_poly.type
_entity_poly.pdbx_seq_one_letter_code
_entity_poly.pdbx_strand_id
1 'polypeptide(L)'
;MRSFFLAFTFAAFLSFFSWSSFAESIRDQAIDQSERIQRQQTQDQHFQQLHRRNETHEISLQDDDAPPLFPSDSTQKNCLLIKNIEFVGAQLISRGDLHNTISSWEGRCLGIGEINKVLKAVTKLYMKRGYIAVRAYLPEQDLRGGRLKIIVVEGQIEDITLEGHKVARQYQGEIITAFPNLVGHPAHLRSIEQGLDQINRLFSRHATINLGAGEAPGGSILDIHIDKKKPWLLTVSSDNLGAKATGLYQTRVSLSFDDLLGINDQWSFSYQRSMNGGPYHFSGKPPNSDTITGSFSIPYGYWTVGLDSSWSQYHSSIKGIFSDINTAGKSLSFTPWISRVIDRDQEGKTWVTGRLTWKYSDNFIMGSKVDVSSRKLAIAILELDHSRKWMGGELSAHIGFHKGLAILGAYDDKEQETSTRNAPKGQFSKLSFSLSYGRAFSLKQYNFRYNTLLSGQLSPDTLFSSEQLSLGGNSSVRGVREAVYYGNNGVFWRNELSLLLPGFSSERGRKFIGQFTPYIALDLGMAAHAPLRNSFGGSLVGATLGFHASGEILDMDLSYSNILTQSTPREQGNATGLFQVRTLLRF
;
A
#
# COMPACT_ATOMS: atom_id res chain seq x y z
N MET A 1 -32.74 6.31 60.07
CA MET A 1 -31.29 6.11 59.89
C MET A 1 -30.90 4.91 59.02
N ARG A 2 -31.63 3.77 59.05
CA ARG A 2 -31.28 2.60 58.19
C ARG A 2 -31.47 2.81 56.67
N SER A 3 -32.48 3.57 56.23
CA SER A 3 -32.71 3.81 54.79
C SER A 3 -31.70 4.77 54.14
N PHE A 4 -31.08 5.66 54.93
CA PHE A 4 -30.05 6.59 54.44
C PHE A 4 -28.71 5.87 54.22
N PHE A 5 -28.39 4.88 55.07
CA PHE A 5 -27.18 4.08 54.93
C PHE A 5 -27.24 3.16 53.71
N LEU A 6 -28.40 2.55 53.41
CA LEU A 6 -28.56 1.70 52.23
C LEU A 6 -28.43 2.48 50.91
N ALA A 7 -28.98 3.69 50.85
CA ALA A 7 -28.89 4.54 49.66
C ALA A 7 -27.45 5.02 49.40
N PHE A 8 -26.68 5.29 50.46
CA PHE A 8 -25.28 5.70 50.34
C PHE A 8 -24.37 4.53 49.92
N THR A 9 -24.61 3.32 50.43
CA THR A 9 -23.88 2.13 49.98
C THR A 9 -24.23 1.73 48.54
N PHE A 10 -25.46 1.96 48.09
CA PHE A 10 -25.88 1.66 46.71
C PHE A 10 -25.33 2.69 45.71
N ALA A 11 -25.28 3.98 46.08
CA ALA A 11 -24.65 5.03 45.29
C ALA A 11 -23.13 4.86 45.21
N ALA A 12 -22.48 4.45 46.31
CA ALA A 12 -21.06 4.12 46.32
C ALA A 12 -20.75 2.93 45.39
N PHE A 13 -21.58 1.88 45.40
CA PHE A 13 -21.42 0.72 44.50
C PHE A 13 -21.63 1.08 43.02
N LEU A 14 -22.60 1.94 42.70
CA LEU A 14 -22.81 2.46 41.34
C LEU A 14 -21.66 3.39 40.88
N SER A 15 -21.01 4.14 41.78
CA SER A 15 -19.82 4.93 41.45
C SER A 15 -18.56 4.10 41.23
N PHE A 16 -18.45 2.91 41.84
CA PHE A 16 -17.36 1.97 41.55
C PHE A 16 -17.50 1.34 40.16
N PHE A 17 -18.72 1.07 39.70
CA PHE A 17 -18.99 0.51 38.37
C PHE A 17 -18.86 1.53 37.22
N SER A 18 -19.03 2.83 37.48
CA SER A 18 -18.82 3.85 36.44
C SER A 18 -17.35 4.18 36.22
N TRP A 19 -16.46 4.01 37.23
CA TRP A 19 -15.03 4.30 37.10
C TRP A 19 -14.20 3.21 36.43
N SER A 20 -14.59 1.93 36.55
CA SER A 20 -13.98 0.86 35.74
C SER A 20 -14.13 1.17 34.25
N SER A 21 -15.30 1.67 33.83
CA SER A 21 -15.57 2.03 32.43
C SER A 21 -14.70 3.17 31.90
N PHE A 22 -14.34 4.16 32.74
CA PHE A 22 -13.46 5.27 32.33
C PHE A 22 -11.98 4.85 32.22
N ALA A 23 -11.49 4.02 33.14
CA ALA A 23 -10.14 3.47 33.05
C ALA A 23 -9.99 2.49 31.87
N GLU A 24 -11.05 1.73 31.57
CA GLU A 24 -11.14 0.88 30.37
C GLU A 24 -11.14 1.70 29.08
N SER A 25 -11.84 2.84 29.03
CA SER A 25 -11.83 3.75 27.88
C SER A 25 -10.43 4.31 27.58
N ILE A 26 -9.69 4.76 28.59
CA ILE A 26 -8.32 5.29 28.44
C ILE A 26 -7.36 4.21 27.93
N ARG A 27 -7.46 2.99 28.47
CA ARG A 27 -6.71 1.82 27.99
C ARG A 27 -7.02 1.55 26.52
N ASP A 28 -8.30 1.50 26.17
CA ASP A 28 -8.73 1.20 24.81
C ASP A 28 -8.29 2.30 23.83
N GLN A 29 -8.28 3.57 24.25
CA GLN A 29 -7.69 4.69 23.50
C GLN A 29 -6.17 4.54 23.31
N ALA A 30 -5.44 4.10 24.33
CA ALA A 30 -4.00 3.88 24.23
C ALA A 30 -3.65 2.71 23.30
N ILE A 31 -4.40 1.61 23.40
CA ILE A 31 -4.30 0.45 22.50
C ILE A 31 -4.63 0.87 21.07
N ASP A 32 -5.75 1.56 20.87
CA ASP A 32 -6.19 2.07 19.58
C ASP A 32 -5.16 3.04 18.97
N GLN A 33 -4.56 3.94 19.75
CA GLN A 33 -3.47 4.78 19.27
C GLN A 33 -2.28 3.95 18.76
N SER A 34 -1.85 2.93 19.51
CA SER A 34 -0.74 2.08 19.08
C SER A 34 -1.06 1.30 17.80
N GLU A 35 -2.28 0.76 17.70
CA GLU A 35 -2.78 0.05 16.52
C GLU A 35 -2.93 1.00 15.32
N ARG A 36 -3.39 2.24 15.52
CA ARG A 36 -3.47 3.27 14.49
C ARG A 36 -2.11 3.66 13.97
N ILE A 37 -1.13 3.86 14.86
CA ILE A 37 0.25 4.17 14.46
C ILE A 37 0.78 3.08 13.55
N GLN A 38 0.61 1.80 13.93
CA GLN A 38 1.03 0.67 13.11
C GLN A 38 0.30 0.62 11.76
N ARG A 39 -1.03 0.70 11.77
CA ARG A 39 -1.84 0.69 10.53
C ARG A 39 -1.48 1.84 9.60
N GLN A 40 -1.31 3.05 10.15
CA GLN A 40 -0.95 4.22 9.37
C GLN A 40 0.44 4.07 8.75
N GLN A 41 1.42 3.49 9.46
CA GLN A 41 2.73 3.23 8.88
C GLN A 41 2.69 2.20 7.76
N THR A 42 1.99 1.08 7.96
CA THR A 42 1.83 0.07 6.90
C THR A 42 1.11 0.66 5.69
N GLN A 43 0.07 1.48 5.92
CA GLN A 43 -0.65 2.17 4.84
C GLN A 43 0.22 3.22 4.13
N ASP A 44 0.95 4.05 4.86
CA ASP A 44 1.83 5.09 4.29
C ASP A 44 2.94 4.45 3.46
N GLN A 45 3.54 3.36 3.95
CA GLN A 45 4.54 2.58 3.20
C GLN A 45 3.93 1.96 1.94
N HIS A 46 2.76 1.34 2.06
CA HIS A 46 2.06 0.75 0.93
C HIS A 46 1.71 1.81 -0.13
N PHE A 47 1.16 2.94 0.27
CA PHE A 47 0.80 4.05 -0.60
C PHE A 47 2.02 4.67 -1.29
N GLN A 48 3.13 4.88 -0.57
CA GLN A 48 4.37 5.36 -1.15
C GLN A 48 4.98 4.37 -2.15
N GLN A 49 4.86 3.06 -1.89
CA GLN A 49 5.29 2.03 -2.83
C GLN A 49 4.42 2.03 -4.09
N LEU A 50 3.09 2.14 -3.96
CA LEU A 50 2.17 2.22 -5.09
C LEU A 50 2.46 3.44 -5.97
N HIS A 51 2.63 4.61 -5.37
CA HIS A 51 2.92 5.83 -6.12
C HIS A 51 4.26 5.78 -6.86
N ARG A 52 5.33 5.29 -6.22
CA ARG A 52 6.63 5.14 -6.90
C ARG A 52 6.59 4.10 -8.01
N ARG A 53 5.86 3.00 -7.79
CA ARG A 53 5.70 1.94 -8.78
C ARG A 53 4.95 2.39 -10.03
N ASN A 54 4.07 3.38 -9.89
CA ASN A 54 3.20 3.86 -10.96
C ASN A 54 3.75 5.07 -11.74
N GLU A 55 4.93 5.58 -11.39
CA GLU A 55 5.71 6.42 -12.31
C GLU A 55 5.93 5.60 -13.59
N THR A 56 5.42 6.08 -14.72
CA THR A 56 5.50 5.37 -16.00
C THR A 56 6.96 5.26 -16.40
N HIS A 57 7.49 4.05 -16.31
CA HIS A 57 8.83 3.75 -16.77
C HIS A 57 8.78 3.57 -18.28
N GLU A 58 9.44 4.48 -19.00
CA GLU A 58 9.61 4.36 -20.45
C GLU A 58 10.57 3.20 -20.73
N ILE A 59 10.04 2.12 -21.30
CA ILE A 59 10.85 1.12 -21.99
C ILE A 59 10.98 1.60 -23.42
N SER A 60 12.15 2.10 -23.77
CA SER A 60 12.45 2.47 -25.16
C SER A 60 12.67 1.20 -25.97
N LEU A 61 11.67 0.82 -26.77
CA LEU A 61 11.82 -0.21 -27.78
C LEU A 61 12.35 0.48 -29.04
N GLN A 62 13.59 0.18 -29.43
CA GLN A 62 14.24 0.80 -30.60
C GLN A 62 13.62 0.47 -31.97
N ASP A 63 12.47 -0.23 -32.05
CA ASP A 63 11.98 -0.83 -33.31
C ASP A 63 10.65 -0.25 -33.85
N ASP A 64 10.10 0.84 -33.27
CA ASP A 64 8.85 1.45 -33.77
C ASP A 64 8.98 2.07 -35.18
N ASP A 65 10.21 2.32 -35.65
CA ASP A 65 10.54 2.84 -36.99
C ASP A 65 11.33 1.83 -37.85
N ALA A 66 11.17 0.52 -37.63
CA ALA A 66 11.75 -0.47 -38.54
C ALA A 66 11.20 -0.24 -39.97
N PRO A 67 12.06 0.00 -40.99
CA PRO A 67 11.63 0.13 -42.37
C PRO A 67 10.78 -1.09 -42.76
N PRO A 68 9.78 -0.93 -43.64
CA PRO A 68 9.05 -2.09 -44.14
C PRO A 68 10.06 -3.10 -44.68
N LEU A 69 9.97 -4.35 -44.21
CA LEU A 69 10.89 -5.46 -44.53
C LEU A 69 11.11 -5.63 -46.04
N PHE A 70 10.19 -5.10 -46.85
CA PHE A 70 10.33 -4.93 -48.29
C PHE A 70 9.84 -3.53 -48.70
N PRO A 71 10.54 -2.82 -49.61
CA PRO A 71 10.08 -1.55 -50.15
C PRO A 71 8.67 -1.67 -50.75
N SER A 72 7.76 -0.81 -50.33
CA SER A 72 6.36 -0.77 -50.82
C SER A 72 6.20 -0.07 -52.18
N ASP A 73 7.30 0.25 -52.85
CA ASP A 73 7.28 0.82 -54.20
C ASP A 73 7.17 -0.28 -55.26
N SER A 74 6.00 -0.90 -55.35
CA SER A 74 5.56 -1.41 -56.63
C SER A 74 4.04 -1.36 -56.75
N THR A 75 3.59 -0.50 -57.65
CA THR A 75 2.27 -0.50 -58.29
C THR A 75 2.09 -1.72 -59.22
N GLN A 76 2.74 -2.85 -58.94
CA GLN A 76 2.58 -4.08 -59.71
C GLN A 76 1.39 -4.89 -59.21
N LYS A 77 0.41 -5.08 -60.09
CA LYS A 77 -0.76 -5.97 -59.95
C LYS A 77 -0.39 -7.47 -59.89
N ASN A 78 0.86 -7.82 -59.62
CA ASN A 78 1.29 -9.21 -59.53
C ASN A 78 1.08 -9.70 -58.09
N CYS A 79 0.05 -10.52 -57.91
CA CYS A 79 -0.23 -11.23 -56.68
C CYS A 79 -0.15 -12.74 -56.93
N LEU A 80 0.21 -13.50 -55.90
CA LEU A 80 0.29 -14.96 -55.96
C LEU A 80 -0.84 -15.55 -55.10
N LEU A 81 -1.52 -16.57 -55.62
CA LEU A 81 -2.57 -17.26 -54.86
C LEU A 81 -1.93 -18.10 -53.74
N ILE A 82 -2.12 -17.68 -52.49
CA ILE A 82 -1.62 -18.39 -51.31
C ILE A 82 -2.74 -19.25 -50.74
N LYS A 83 -2.60 -20.57 -50.83
CA LYS A 83 -3.55 -21.57 -50.32
C LYS A 83 -3.36 -21.83 -48.84
N ASN A 84 -2.12 -21.88 -48.36
CA ASN A 84 -1.78 -22.19 -46.98
C ASN A 84 -0.57 -21.35 -46.52
N ILE A 85 -0.59 -20.93 -45.26
CA ILE A 85 0.50 -20.22 -44.60
C ILE A 85 1.04 -21.10 -43.47
N GLU A 86 2.32 -21.46 -43.56
CA GLU A 86 3.00 -22.33 -42.61
C GLU A 86 3.99 -21.54 -41.75
N PHE A 87 3.93 -21.71 -40.44
CA PHE A 87 4.88 -21.10 -39.49
C PHE A 87 5.93 -22.10 -39.04
N VAL A 88 7.20 -21.71 -39.09
CA VAL A 88 8.33 -22.46 -38.53
C VAL A 88 9.01 -21.63 -37.43
N GLY A 89 9.28 -22.25 -36.29
CA GLY A 89 9.91 -21.59 -35.14
C GLY A 89 8.95 -20.91 -34.17
N ALA A 90 7.64 -20.91 -34.45
CA ALA A 90 6.61 -20.36 -33.57
C ALA A 90 6.19 -21.38 -32.48
N GLN A 91 6.82 -21.36 -31.31
CA GLN A 91 6.55 -22.27 -30.20
C GLN A 91 5.79 -21.60 -29.04
N LEU A 92 5.98 -20.30 -28.83
CA LEU A 92 5.37 -19.53 -27.72
C LEU A 92 3.90 -19.19 -27.94
N ILE A 93 3.44 -19.24 -29.19
CA ILE A 93 2.05 -18.96 -29.57
C ILE A 93 1.40 -20.24 -30.09
N SER A 94 0.17 -20.49 -29.63
CA SER A 94 -0.58 -21.67 -30.08
C SER A 94 -0.86 -21.60 -31.59
N ARG A 95 -0.86 -22.75 -32.26
CA ARG A 95 -1.18 -22.84 -33.69
C ARG A 95 -2.58 -22.29 -34.00
N GLY A 96 -3.54 -22.46 -33.08
CA GLY A 96 -4.89 -21.93 -33.23
C GLY A 96 -4.93 -20.40 -33.21
N ASP A 97 -4.16 -19.75 -32.32
CA ASP A 97 -4.07 -18.29 -32.26
C ASP A 97 -3.41 -17.71 -33.53
N LEU A 98 -2.37 -18.36 -34.03
CA LEU A 98 -1.71 -17.99 -35.29
C LEU A 98 -2.69 -18.11 -36.47
N HIS A 99 -3.34 -19.25 -36.63
CA HIS A 99 -4.30 -19.48 -37.70
C HIS A 99 -5.48 -18.50 -37.64
N ASN A 100 -6.06 -18.28 -36.46
CA ASN A 100 -7.14 -17.30 -36.29
C ASN A 100 -6.69 -15.90 -36.71
N THR A 101 -5.47 -15.50 -36.36
CA THR A 101 -4.92 -14.19 -36.73
C THR A 101 -4.79 -14.03 -38.24
N ILE A 102 -4.38 -15.08 -38.95
CA ILE A 102 -4.04 -15.00 -40.38
C ILE A 102 -5.07 -15.57 -41.36
N SER A 103 -6.13 -16.22 -40.86
CA SER A 103 -7.18 -16.89 -41.64
C SER A 103 -7.77 -16.02 -42.77
N SER A 104 -7.87 -14.70 -42.55
CA SER A 104 -8.39 -13.74 -43.54
C SER A 104 -7.51 -13.54 -44.79
N TRP A 105 -6.26 -14.03 -44.78
CA TRP A 105 -5.32 -13.97 -45.91
C TRP A 105 -5.14 -15.31 -46.62
N GLU A 106 -5.54 -16.43 -46.00
CA GLU A 106 -5.49 -17.75 -46.65
C GLU A 106 -6.52 -17.85 -47.78
N GLY A 107 -6.16 -18.55 -48.86
CA GLY A 107 -6.99 -18.70 -50.05
C GLY A 107 -7.09 -17.44 -50.93
N ARG A 108 -6.29 -16.40 -50.67
CA ARG A 108 -6.33 -15.12 -51.39
C ARG A 108 -5.09 -14.89 -52.25
N CYS A 109 -5.21 -13.97 -53.20
CA CYS A 109 -4.10 -13.49 -54.00
C CYS A 109 -3.34 -12.42 -53.21
N LEU A 110 -2.14 -12.74 -52.71
CA LEU A 110 -1.34 -11.84 -51.88
C LEU A 110 -0.19 -11.24 -52.71
N GLY A 111 -0.07 -9.92 -52.68
CA GLY A 111 1.13 -9.20 -53.13
C GLY A 111 2.07 -8.89 -51.96
N ILE A 112 3.21 -8.27 -52.24
CA ILE A 112 4.24 -7.93 -51.23
C ILE A 112 3.65 -7.11 -50.07
N GLY A 113 2.80 -6.13 -50.38
CA GLY A 113 2.13 -5.31 -49.36
C GLY A 113 1.21 -6.12 -48.42
N GLU A 114 0.52 -7.13 -48.95
CA GLU A 114 -0.33 -8.01 -48.13
C GLU A 114 0.51 -8.99 -47.30
N ILE A 115 1.60 -9.53 -47.86
CA ILE A 115 2.54 -10.37 -47.11
C ILE A 115 3.14 -9.58 -45.93
N ASN A 116 3.52 -8.31 -46.16
CA ASN A 116 3.97 -7.42 -45.09
C ASN A 116 2.91 -7.22 -44.00
N LYS A 117 1.62 -7.15 -44.36
CA LYS A 117 0.53 -7.09 -43.38
C LYS A 117 0.42 -8.39 -42.57
N VAL A 118 0.59 -9.56 -43.20
CA VAL A 118 0.62 -10.86 -42.50
C VAL A 118 1.78 -10.90 -41.49
N LEU A 119 3.00 -10.55 -41.90
CA LEU A 119 4.15 -10.51 -41.01
C LEU A 119 3.93 -9.55 -39.84
N LYS A 120 3.42 -8.34 -40.10
CA LYS A 120 3.06 -7.36 -39.06
C LYS A 120 1.98 -7.88 -38.12
N ALA A 121 0.97 -8.59 -38.63
CA ALA A 121 -0.11 -9.16 -37.80
C ALA A 121 0.43 -10.23 -36.85
N VAL A 122 1.35 -11.08 -37.33
CA VAL A 122 2.02 -12.10 -36.52
C VAL A 122 2.89 -11.44 -35.45
N THR A 123 3.76 -10.49 -35.81
CA THR A 123 4.57 -9.75 -34.83
C THR A 123 3.70 -9.06 -33.78
N LYS A 124 2.61 -8.43 -34.20
CA LYS A 124 1.66 -7.77 -33.28
C LYS A 124 0.98 -8.76 -32.32
N LEU A 125 0.70 -9.99 -32.76
CA LEU A 125 0.17 -11.05 -31.89
C LEU A 125 1.16 -11.40 -30.77
N TYR A 126 2.43 -11.55 -31.10
CA TYR A 126 3.50 -11.80 -30.12
C TYR A 126 3.65 -10.63 -29.14
N MET A 127 3.71 -9.39 -29.64
CA MET A 127 3.78 -8.20 -28.81
C MET A 127 2.57 -8.08 -27.87
N LYS A 128 1.36 -8.39 -28.35
CA LYS A 128 0.14 -8.41 -27.53
C LYS A 128 0.22 -9.45 -26.41
N ARG A 129 0.94 -10.55 -26.63
CA ARG A 129 1.22 -11.58 -25.62
C ARG A 129 2.44 -11.27 -24.75
N GLY A 130 3.08 -10.11 -24.94
CA GLY A 130 4.19 -9.63 -24.13
C GLY A 130 5.57 -10.03 -24.64
N TYR A 131 5.70 -10.71 -25.79
CA TYR A 131 6.99 -11.07 -26.36
C TYR A 131 7.47 -9.95 -27.29
N ILE A 132 8.57 -9.30 -26.90
CA ILE A 132 9.05 -8.07 -27.56
C ILE A 132 10.25 -8.30 -28.48
N ALA A 133 11.04 -9.37 -28.27
CA ALA A 133 12.17 -9.71 -29.13
C ALA A 133 11.78 -10.76 -30.19
N VAL A 134 10.68 -10.55 -30.91
CA VAL A 134 10.20 -11.54 -31.91
C VAL A 134 10.24 -10.95 -33.31
N ARG A 135 10.81 -11.71 -34.25
CA ARG A 135 10.85 -11.33 -35.66
C ARG A 135 10.26 -12.43 -36.54
N ALA A 136 9.17 -12.10 -37.23
CA ALA A 136 8.65 -12.92 -38.32
C ALA A 136 9.23 -12.41 -39.64
N TYR A 137 9.87 -13.29 -40.40
CA TYR A 137 10.42 -12.94 -41.72
C TYR A 137 10.12 -14.02 -42.76
N LEU A 138 10.24 -13.61 -44.02
CA LEU A 138 10.03 -14.47 -45.17
C LEU A 138 11.38 -14.98 -45.70
N PRO A 139 11.71 -16.28 -45.56
CA PRO A 139 12.90 -16.83 -46.21
C PRO A 139 12.72 -16.89 -47.73
N GLU A 140 13.83 -17.00 -48.46
CA GLU A 140 13.81 -17.29 -49.89
C GLU A 140 13.10 -18.63 -50.15
N GLN A 141 12.08 -18.60 -51.01
CA GLN A 141 11.21 -19.75 -51.28
C GLN A 141 10.46 -19.62 -52.61
N ASP A 142 10.03 -20.75 -53.16
CA ASP A 142 9.17 -20.80 -54.34
C ASP A 142 7.69 -20.82 -53.94
N LEU A 143 6.95 -19.79 -54.35
CA LEU A 143 5.53 -19.60 -54.03
C LEU A 143 4.58 -20.15 -55.11
N ARG A 144 5.08 -20.75 -56.21
CA ARG A 144 4.24 -21.29 -57.30
C ARG A 144 3.24 -22.36 -56.83
N GLY A 145 3.58 -23.10 -55.78
CA GLY A 145 2.71 -24.10 -55.16
C GLY A 145 1.61 -23.52 -54.27
N GLY A 146 1.57 -22.20 -54.06
CA GLY A 146 0.62 -21.52 -53.17
C GLY A 146 0.83 -21.80 -51.69
N ARG A 147 2.04 -22.17 -51.27
CA ARG A 147 2.41 -22.35 -49.85
C ARG A 147 3.35 -21.23 -49.44
N LEU A 148 2.97 -20.45 -48.43
CA LEU A 148 3.76 -19.37 -47.87
C LEU A 148 4.38 -19.82 -46.54
N LYS A 149 5.68 -20.01 -46.49
CA LYS A 149 6.42 -20.37 -45.29
C LYS A 149 6.95 -19.11 -44.61
N ILE A 150 6.56 -18.87 -43.36
CA ILE A 150 7.04 -17.77 -42.52
C ILE A 150 7.91 -18.35 -41.41
N ILE A 151 9.12 -17.84 -41.25
CA ILE A 151 9.99 -18.19 -40.12
C ILE A 151 9.80 -17.16 -39.03
N VAL A 152 9.54 -17.63 -37.81
CA VAL A 152 9.45 -16.80 -36.61
C VAL A 152 10.66 -17.10 -35.75
N VAL A 153 11.44 -16.07 -35.45
CA VAL A 153 12.55 -16.12 -34.50
C VAL A 153 12.04 -15.56 -33.18
N GLU A 154 11.84 -16.46 -32.23
CA GLU A 154 11.44 -16.14 -30.87
C GLU A 154 12.70 -15.81 -30.07
N GLY A 155 12.98 -14.52 -29.91
CA GLY A 155 14.20 -14.07 -29.26
C GLY A 155 14.18 -14.27 -27.76
N GLN A 156 15.37 -14.50 -27.22
CA GLN A 156 15.63 -14.77 -25.81
C GLN A 156 16.61 -13.75 -25.24
N ILE A 157 16.55 -13.55 -23.92
CA ILE A 157 17.54 -12.75 -23.21
C ILE A 157 18.84 -13.55 -23.15
N GLU A 158 19.89 -13.03 -23.78
CA GLU A 158 21.20 -13.65 -23.86
C GLU A 158 22.05 -13.30 -22.63
N ASP A 159 22.06 -12.03 -22.24
CA ASP A 159 22.78 -11.53 -21.08
C ASP A 159 22.09 -10.28 -20.51
N ILE A 160 22.46 -9.92 -19.28
CA ILE A 160 22.07 -8.68 -18.63
C ILE A 160 23.34 -7.87 -18.37
N THR A 161 23.36 -6.63 -18.84
CA THR A 161 24.46 -5.69 -18.62
C THR A 161 24.00 -4.54 -17.72
N LEU A 162 24.97 -3.91 -17.07
CA LEU A 162 24.75 -2.71 -16.26
C LEU A 162 25.63 -1.60 -16.85
N GLU A 163 24.98 -0.54 -17.34
CA GLU A 163 25.62 0.61 -17.99
C GLU A 163 26.57 0.19 -19.12
N GLY A 164 26.18 -0.78 -19.95
CA GLY A 164 26.96 -1.30 -21.07
C GLY A 164 28.09 -2.27 -20.69
N HIS A 165 28.24 -2.63 -19.42
CA HIS A 165 29.30 -3.51 -18.94
C HIS A 165 28.75 -4.82 -18.36
N LYS A 166 29.54 -5.89 -18.38
CA LYS A 166 29.19 -7.13 -17.69
C LYS A 166 28.99 -6.86 -16.20
N VAL A 167 27.94 -7.45 -15.63
CA VAL A 167 27.58 -7.27 -14.22
C VAL A 167 28.72 -7.74 -13.33
N ALA A 168 29.34 -6.79 -12.63
CA ALA A 168 30.39 -7.08 -11.66
C ALA A 168 29.84 -7.88 -10.48
N ARG A 169 30.71 -8.68 -9.83
CA ARG A 169 30.32 -9.59 -8.74
C ARG A 169 29.54 -8.89 -7.62
N GLN A 170 29.88 -7.65 -7.28
CA GLN A 170 29.19 -6.91 -6.22
C GLN A 170 27.74 -6.51 -6.55
N TYR A 171 27.35 -6.48 -7.83
CA TYR A 171 26.00 -6.11 -8.26
C TYR A 171 25.15 -7.32 -8.68
N GLN A 172 25.71 -8.53 -8.57
CA GLN A 172 24.99 -9.75 -8.92
C GLN A 172 23.74 -9.95 -8.07
N GLY A 173 23.77 -9.59 -6.78
CA GLY A 173 22.60 -9.65 -5.91
C GLY A 173 21.44 -8.75 -6.38
N GLU A 174 21.76 -7.51 -6.76
CA GLU A 174 20.83 -6.51 -7.30
C GLU A 174 20.15 -7.03 -8.58
N ILE A 175 20.89 -7.69 -9.47
CA ILE A 175 20.32 -8.24 -10.71
C ILE A 175 19.54 -9.54 -10.47
N ILE A 176 20.07 -10.47 -9.67
CA ILE A 176 19.45 -11.79 -9.44
C ILE A 176 18.10 -11.65 -8.72
N THR A 177 18.00 -10.73 -7.76
CA THR A 177 16.74 -10.50 -7.04
C THR A 177 15.69 -9.75 -7.86
N ALA A 178 16.10 -8.86 -8.76
CA ALA A 178 15.19 -8.17 -9.67
C ALA A 178 14.73 -9.07 -10.84
N PHE A 179 15.67 -9.77 -11.49
CA PHE A 179 15.44 -10.53 -12.73
C PHE A 179 15.79 -12.03 -12.58
N PRO A 180 15.12 -12.77 -11.69
CA PRO A 180 15.43 -14.18 -11.50
C PRO A 180 15.09 -14.99 -12.75
N ASN A 181 16.04 -15.81 -13.20
CA ASN A 181 15.91 -16.74 -14.33
C ASN A 181 15.49 -16.06 -15.65
N LEU A 182 15.92 -14.81 -15.90
CA LEU A 182 15.59 -14.13 -17.15
C LEU A 182 16.52 -14.53 -18.30
N VAL A 183 17.80 -14.75 -18.02
CA VAL A 183 18.80 -15.19 -19.01
C VAL A 183 18.44 -16.58 -19.54
N GLY A 184 18.57 -16.77 -20.86
CA GLY A 184 18.21 -17.99 -21.59
C GLY A 184 16.71 -18.19 -21.82
N HIS A 185 15.86 -17.23 -21.43
CA HIS A 185 14.41 -17.33 -21.57
C HIS A 185 13.88 -16.28 -22.56
N PRO A 186 12.69 -16.50 -23.15
CA PRO A 186 12.08 -15.55 -24.08
C PRO A 186 11.98 -14.15 -23.49
N ALA A 187 12.26 -13.12 -24.31
CA ALA A 187 12.20 -11.73 -23.90
C ALA A 187 10.74 -11.27 -23.69
N HIS A 188 10.25 -11.49 -22.47
CA HIS A 188 8.89 -11.17 -22.07
C HIS A 188 8.84 -9.84 -21.31
N LEU A 189 8.11 -8.87 -21.87
CA LEU A 189 7.98 -7.50 -21.37
C LEU A 189 7.58 -7.45 -19.91
N ARG A 190 6.60 -8.25 -19.48
CA ARG A 190 6.11 -8.19 -18.09
C ARG A 190 7.15 -8.65 -17.07
N SER A 191 8.03 -9.57 -17.45
CA SER A 191 9.10 -10.06 -16.58
C SER A 191 10.19 -8.99 -16.45
N ILE A 192 10.48 -8.27 -17.54
CA ILE A 192 11.42 -7.15 -17.57
C ILE A 192 10.88 -5.98 -16.75
N GLU A 193 9.64 -5.56 -16.98
CA GLU A 193 8.99 -4.51 -16.19
C GLU A 193 8.91 -4.90 -14.70
N GLN A 194 8.69 -6.17 -14.39
CA GLN A 194 8.66 -6.64 -13.00
C GLN A 194 10.01 -6.47 -12.32
N GLY A 195 11.12 -6.81 -12.97
CA GLY A 195 12.43 -6.59 -12.37
C GLY A 195 12.78 -5.10 -12.25
N LEU A 196 12.39 -4.30 -13.25
CA LEU A 196 12.53 -2.85 -13.20
C LEU A 196 11.78 -2.23 -12.00
N ASP A 197 10.54 -2.64 -11.78
CA ASP A 197 9.74 -2.23 -10.61
C ASP A 197 10.44 -2.58 -9.29
N GLN A 198 11.13 -3.73 -9.21
CA GLN A 198 11.79 -4.13 -7.96
C GLN A 198 13.00 -3.25 -7.62
N ILE A 199 13.73 -2.77 -8.63
CA ILE A 199 14.82 -1.80 -8.45
C ILE A 199 14.23 -0.43 -8.09
N ASN A 200 13.23 0.03 -8.84
CA ASN A 200 12.61 1.36 -8.65
C ASN A 200 11.70 1.48 -7.42
N ARG A 201 11.44 0.37 -6.74
CA ARG A 201 10.83 0.36 -5.40
C ARG A 201 11.69 1.11 -4.37
N LEU A 202 13.01 1.11 -4.55
CA LEU A 202 13.97 1.79 -3.69
C LEU A 202 13.96 3.30 -3.94
N PHE A 203 13.89 4.11 -2.89
CA PHE A 203 13.84 5.58 -3.02
C PHE A 203 15.16 6.18 -3.55
N SER A 204 16.26 5.45 -3.41
CA SER A 204 17.61 5.84 -3.82
C SER A 204 17.99 5.38 -5.22
N ARG A 205 17.07 4.75 -5.95
CA ARG A 205 17.31 4.21 -7.29
C ARG A 205 16.33 4.79 -8.29
N HIS A 206 16.83 5.07 -9.48
CA HIS A 206 16.00 5.29 -10.66
C HIS A 206 16.64 4.55 -11.83
N ALA A 207 16.01 3.45 -12.22
CA ALA A 207 16.49 2.54 -13.23
C ALA A 207 15.66 2.65 -14.51
N THR A 208 16.34 2.57 -15.64
CA THR A 208 15.79 2.47 -16.99
C THR A 208 16.42 1.27 -17.71
N ILE A 209 15.77 0.82 -18.77
CA ILE A 209 16.17 -0.38 -19.50
C ILE A 209 16.18 -0.08 -20.99
N ASN A 210 17.25 -0.55 -21.65
CA ASN A 210 17.33 -0.64 -23.10
C ASN A 210 17.48 -2.11 -23.50
N LEU A 211 16.78 -2.52 -24.56
CA LEU A 211 16.92 -3.85 -25.14
C LEU A 211 17.76 -3.76 -26.41
N GLY A 212 18.99 -4.29 -26.35
CA GLY A 212 19.92 -4.34 -27.48
C GLY A 212 19.96 -5.72 -28.15
N ALA A 213 20.59 -5.79 -29.32
CA ALA A 213 20.86 -7.06 -30.00
C ALA A 213 22.02 -7.81 -29.31
N GLY A 214 21.87 -9.13 -29.15
CA GLY A 214 22.93 -10.02 -28.65
C GLY A 214 23.88 -10.50 -29.74
N GLU A 215 24.85 -11.33 -29.36
CA GLU A 215 25.81 -11.92 -30.30
C GLU A 215 25.19 -13.11 -31.07
N ALA A 216 24.32 -13.88 -30.40
CA ALA A 216 23.66 -15.01 -31.02
C ALA A 216 22.43 -14.57 -31.87
N PRO A 217 22.12 -15.25 -32.99
CA PRO A 217 20.88 -15.01 -33.72
C PRO A 217 19.65 -15.21 -32.81
N GLY A 218 18.84 -14.15 -32.65
CA GLY A 218 17.70 -14.15 -31.73
C GLY A 218 18.07 -13.87 -30.25
N GLY A 219 19.34 -13.63 -29.95
CA GLY A 219 19.79 -13.13 -28.65
C GLY A 219 19.48 -11.64 -28.48
N SER A 220 19.13 -11.26 -27.26
CA SER A 220 18.94 -9.85 -26.87
C SER A 220 19.65 -9.58 -25.55
N ILE A 221 20.32 -8.43 -25.46
CA ILE A 221 21.01 -7.99 -24.24
C ILE A 221 20.11 -6.98 -23.53
N LEU A 222 19.84 -7.23 -22.26
CA LEU A 222 19.10 -6.31 -21.41
C LEU A 222 20.09 -5.37 -20.71
N ASP A 223 20.15 -4.12 -21.14
CA ASP A 223 21.07 -3.14 -20.58
C ASP A 223 20.36 -2.22 -19.59
N ILE A 224 20.78 -2.29 -18.33
CA ILE A 224 20.14 -1.58 -17.22
C ILE A 224 21.00 -0.37 -16.84
N HIS A 225 20.37 0.80 -16.79
CA HIS A 225 20.99 2.03 -16.31
C HIS A 225 20.37 2.38 -14.96
N ILE A 226 21.19 2.63 -13.94
CA ILE A 226 20.69 2.89 -12.58
C ILE A 226 21.30 4.20 -12.06
N ASP A 227 20.48 5.25 -11.98
CA ASP A 227 20.87 6.47 -11.26
C ASP A 227 20.76 6.24 -9.75
N LYS A 228 21.92 6.26 -9.07
CA LYS A 228 22.06 5.97 -7.64
C LYS A 228 22.15 7.26 -6.84
N LYS A 229 21.12 7.53 -6.03
CA LYS A 229 21.09 8.59 -5.01
C LYS A 229 21.58 8.04 -3.67
N LYS A 230 21.58 8.89 -2.64
CA LYS A 230 21.95 8.51 -1.28
C LYS A 230 21.08 7.32 -0.82
N PRO A 231 21.68 6.22 -0.31
CA PRO A 231 20.94 5.01 0.07
C PRO A 231 20.25 5.12 1.43
N TRP A 232 20.22 6.31 2.04
CA TRP A 232 19.60 6.55 3.33
C TRP A 232 18.69 7.78 3.26
N LEU A 233 17.62 7.75 4.03
CA LEU A 233 16.67 8.84 4.19
C LEU A 233 16.35 9.03 5.67
N LEU A 234 16.61 10.23 6.19
CA LEU A 234 16.23 10.60 7.55
C LEU A 234 15.03 11.54 7.49
N THR A 235 13.95 11.20 8.19
CA THR A 235 12.80 12.09 8.35
C THR A 235 12.52 12.36 9.82
N VAL A 236 12.31 13.63 10.15
CA VAL A 236 11.87 14.06 11.48
C VAL A 236 10.51 14.71 11.34
N SER A 237 9.48 14.18 11.99
CA SER A 237 8.15 14.75 11.96
C SER A 237 7.62 15.06 13.35
N SER A 238 6.77 16.09 13.44
CA SER A 238 6.04 16.42 14.64
C SER A 238 4.59 16.76 14.33
N ASP A 239 3.67 16.29 15.17
CA ASP A 239 2.26 16.61 15.05
C ASP A 239 1.56 16.69 16.41
N ASN A 240 0.27 17.00 16.40
CA ASN A 240 -0.59 17.04 17.59
C ASN A 240 -1.76 16.03 17.51
N LEU A 241 -1.52 14.88 16.86
CA LEU A 241 -2.53 13.85 16.62
C LEU A 241 -2.63 12.78 17.72
N GLY A 242 -1.80 12.86 18.75
CA GLY A 242 -1.81 11.93 19.88
C GLY A 242 -3.06 12.06 20.76
N ALA A 243 -3.32 11.05 21.59
CA ALA A 243 -4.46 11.05 22.50
C ALA A 243 -4.17 11.82 23.79
N LYS A 244 -5.23 12.39 24.41
CA LYS A 244 -5.11 13.07 25.71
C LYS A 244 -4.52 12.14 26.79
N ALA A 245 -4.91 10.88 26.73
CA ALA A 245 -4.51 9.80 27.62
C ALA A 245 -3.00 9.50 27.61
N THR A 246 -2.31 9.71 26.50
CA THR A 246 -0.96 9.18 26.23
C THR A 246 -0.01 10.24 25.69
N GLY A 247 -0.46 11.49 25.59
CA GLY A 247 0.30 12.63 25.10
C GLY A 247 -0.22 13.13 23.76
N LEU A 248 -0.55 14.43 23.70
CA LEU A 248 -1.13 15.07 22.51
C LEU A 248 -0.11 15.28 21.38
N TYR A 249 1.11 15.70 21.70
CA TYR A 249 2.13 16.01 20.72
C TYR A 249 2.96 14.77 20.42
N GLN A 250 3.07 14.41 19.15
CA GLN A 250 3.88 13.29 18.71
C GLN A 250 5.10 13.82 17.97
N THR A 251 6.26 13.24 18.28
CA THR A 251 7.49 13.47 17.52
C THR A 251 8.03 12.12 17.07
N ARG A 252 8.31 12.01 15.78
CA ARG A 252 8.81 10.79 15.15
C ARG A 252 10.10 11.07 14.42
N VAL A 253 11.07 10.19 14.62
CA VAL A 253 12.30 10.12 13.83
C VAL A 253 12.29 8.80 13.09
N SER A 254 12.39 8.84 11.77
CA SER A 254 12.44 7.66 10.92
C SER A 254 13.72 7.66 10.10
N LEU A 255 14.38 6.51 10.04
CA LEU A 255 15.58 6.26 9.28
C LEU A 255 15.31 5.09 8.34
N SER A 256 15.44 5.32 7.03
CA SER A 256 15.26 4.28 6.02
C SER A 256 16.54 4.08 5.24
N PHE A 257 16.81 2.84 4.88
CA PHE A 257 17.96 2.45 4.07
C PHE A 257 17.50 1.58 2.91
N ASP A 258 18.11 1.81 1.75
CA ASP A 258 17.96 0.97 0.58
C ASP A 258 19.25 0.19 0.33
N ASP A 259 19.08 -1.06 -0.10
CA ASP A 259 20.12 -1.91 -0.66
C ASP A 259 21.34 -2.10 0.27
N LEU A 260 21.08 -2.31 1.58
CA LEU A 260 22.15 -2.53 2.56
C LEU A 260 22.89 -3.84 2.33
N LEU A 261 22.19 -4.86 1.83
CA LEU A 261 22.73 -6.19 1.59
C LEU A 261 23.11 -6.41 0.11
N GLY A 262 22.89 -5.43 -0.77
CA GLY A 262 23.17 -5.54 -2.21
C GLY A 262 22.19 -6.45 -2.96
N ILE A 263 20.97 -6.61 -2.44
CA ILE A 263 19.93 -7.53 -2.95
C ILE A 263 18.56 -6.85 -3.09
N ASN A 264 18.57 -5.55 -3.40
CA ASN A 264 17.37 -4.72 -3.49
C ASN A 264 16.51 -4.70 -2.21
N ASP A 265 17.14 -4.87 -1.05
CA ASP A 265 16.49 -4.85 0.25
C ASP A 265 16.11 -3.43 0.67
N GLN A 266 15.00 -3.27 1.40
CA GLN A 266 14.59 -1.98 1.96
C GLN A 266 14.35 -2.13 3.45
N TRP A 267 14.94 -1.24 4.23
CA TRP A 267 14.85 -1.19 5.69
C TRP A 267 14.26 0.14 6.13
N SER A 268 13.40 0.10 7.14
CA SER A 268 12.88 1.31 7.78
C SER A 268 12.76 1.11 9.27
N PHE A 269 13.32 2.04 10.03
CA PHE A 269 13.24 2.09 11.48
C PHE A 269 12.63 3.42 11.88
N SER A 270 11.69 3.41 12.83
CA SER A 270 11.17 4.66 13.39
C SER A 270 11.00 4.57 14.89
N TYR A 271 11.27 5.69 15.54
CA TYR A 271 10.96 5.92 16.94
C TYR A 271 9.99 7.09 17.01
N GLN A 272 8.85 6.88 17.68
CA GLN A 272 7.87 7.91 17.96
C GLN A 272 7.66 8.02 19.46
N ARG A 273 7.63 9.26 19.97
CA ARG A 273 7.22 9.58 21.33
C ARG A 273 6.02 10.52 21.32
N SER A 274 4.99 10.21 22.09
CA SER A 274 3.88 11.11 22.37
C SER A 274 4.02 11.70 23.78
N MET A 275 3.74 13.00 23.90
CA MET A 275 3.95 13.75 25.15
C MET A 275 2.96 14.92 25.29
N ASN A 276 2.82 15.42 26.53
CA ASN A 276 2.11 16.68 26.82
C ASN A 276 3.11 17.83 27.05
N GLY A 277 2.61 19.07 26.93
CA GLY A 277 3.38 20.31 27.15
C GLY A 277 3.95 20.93 25.88
N GLY A 278 4.12 20.15 24.81
CA GLY A 278 4.56 20.62 23.49
C GLY A 278 5.39 19.58 22.74
N PRO A 279 5.72 19.81 21.46
CA PRO A 279 6.47 18.86 20.63
C PRO A 279 7.93 18.65 21.07
N TYR A 280 8.49 19.53 21.90
CA TYR A 280 9.88 19.45 22.37
C TYR A 280 10.00 19.20 23.87
N HIS A 281 8.90 18.85 24.55
CA HIS A 281 8.85 18.80 26.02
C HIS A 281 9.56 17.57 26.61
N PHE A 282 9.88 16.53 25.80
CA PHE A 282 10.61 15.27 26.08
C PHE A 282 10.71 14.83 27.56
N SER A 283 9.61 14.93 28.30
CA SER A 283 9.55 14.64 29.74
C SER A 283 9.16 13.19 29.97
N GLY A 284 9.75 12.55 30.98
CA GLY A 284 9.34 11.22 31.45
C GLY A 284 8.01 11.22 32.22
N LYS A 285 7.42 12.39 32.51
CA LYS A 285 6.16 12.49 33.25
C LYS A 285 4.98 12.00 32.40
N PRO A 286 4.05 11.21 32.97
CA PRO A 286 2.83 10.83 32.27
C PRO A 286 1.91 12.06 32.07
N PRO A 287 1.02 12.04 31.07
CA PRO A 287 0.85 10.96 30.10
C PRO A 287 1.91 10.98 28.99
N ASN A 288 2.42 9.80 28.62
CA ASN A 288 3.34 9.62 27.51
C ASN A 288 3.20 8.23 26.86
N SER A 289 3.68 8.10 25.64
CA SER A 289 3.83 6.81 24.96
C SER A 289 5.06 6.80 24.08
N ASP A 290 5.70 5.64 23.99
CA ASP A 290 6.82 5.38 23.09
C ASP A 290 6.42 4.27 22.14
N THR A 291 6.84 4.39 20.88
CA THR A 291 6.61 3.38 19.85
C THR A 291 7.86 3.26 19.00
N ILE A 292 8.36 2.04 18.87
CA ILE A 292 9.46 1.68 17.98
C ILE A 292 8.89 0.77 16.92
N THR A 293 9.19 1.04 15.66
CA THR A 293 8.80 0.18 14.55
C THR A 293 10.01 -0.13 13.68
N GLY A 294 10.09 -1.37 13.21
CA GLY A 294 11.07 -1.81 12.23
C GLY A 294 10.39 -2.61 11.13
N SER A 295 10.71 -2.32 9.87
CA SER A 295 10.26 -3.09 8.72
C SER A 295 11.43 -3.39 7.79
N PHE A 296 11.50 -4.60 7.26
CA PHE A 296 12.41 -4.92 6.16
C PHE A 296 11.69 -5.69 5.05
N SER A 297 12.16 -5.57 3.81
CA SER A 297 11.62 -6.29 2.66
C SER A 297 12.67 -6.59 1.60
N ILE A 298 12.58 -7.77 0.98
CA ILE A 298 13.49 -8.26 -0.06
C ILE A 298 12.67 -8.81 -1.24
N PRO A 299 12.93 -8.37 -2.47
CA PRO A 299 12.27 -8.90 -3.66
C PRO A 299 12.97 -10.13 -4.25
N TYR A 300 12.21 -10.95 -4.98
CA TYR A 300 12.72 -12.00 -5.86
C TYR A 300 11.77 -12.14 -7.07
N GLY A 301 12.00 -11.31 -8.09
CA GLY A 301 11.15 -11.21 -9.28
C GLY A 301 9.71 -10.86 -8.94
N TYR A 302 8.80 -11.81 -9.14
CA TYR A 302 7.36 -11.65 -8.85
C TYR A 302 7.02 -11.75 -7.36
N TRP A 303 7.97 -12.19 -6.52
CA TRP A 303 7.78 -12.33 -5.08
C TRP A 303 8.43 -11.18 -4.31
N THR A 304 7.88 -10.87 -3.16
CA THR A 304 8.50 -10.01 -2.15
C THR A 304 8.22 -10.58 -0.78
N VAL A 305 9.24 -10.68 0.06
CA VAL A 305 9.14 -11.19 1.44
C VAL A 305 9.54 -10.05 2.37
N GLY A 306 8.87 -9.95 3.51
CA GLY A 306 9.25 -8.97 4.53
C GLY A 306 8.78 -9.32 5.93
N LEU A 307 9.16 -8.46 6.85
CA LEU A 307 8.78 -8.54 8.26
C LEU A 307 8.51 -7.12 8.76
N ASP A 308 7.33 -6.93 9.35
CA ASP A 308 6.98 -5.73 10.09
C ASP A 308 6.99 -6.04 11.59
N SER A 309 7.60 -5.16 12.38
CA SER A 309 7.68 -5.29 13.84
C SER A 309 7.35 -3.96 14.51
N SER A 310 6.61 -4.03 15.61
CA SER A 310 6.27 -2.85 16.41
C SER A 310 6.35 -3.18 17.89
N TRP A 311 6.97 -2.30 18.67
CA TRP A 311 6.92 -2.31 20.11
C TRP A 311 6.39 -0.97 20.60
N SER A 312 5.50 -0.99 21.58
CA SER A 312 4.98 0.24 22.17
C SER A 312 4.79 0.10 23.66
N GLN A 313 4.89 1.22 24.35
CA GLN A 313 4.55 1.35 25.76
C GLN A 313 3.81 2.66 26.01
N TYR A 314 2.94 2.68 27.00
CA TYR A 314 2.29 3.90 27.45
C TYR A 314 2.23 3.98 28.97
N HIS A 315 2.24 5.21 29.47
CA HIS A 315 1.95 5.54 30.86
C HIS A 315 0.95 6.68 30.88
N SER A 316 -0.14 6.49 31.60
CA SER A 316 -1.19 7.48 31.78
C SER A 316 -1.54 7.64 33.26
N SER A 317 -2.03 8.81 33.63
CA SER A 317 -2.55 9.09 34.97
C SER A 317 -3.92 9.75 34.84
N ILE A 318 -4.89 9.20 35.56
CA ILE A 318 -6.25 9.72 35.64
C ILE A 318 -6.43 10.28 37.03
N LYS A 319 -6.93 11.51 37.17
CA LYS A 319 -7.26 12.05 38.49
C LYS A 319 -8.41 11.27 39.12
N GLY A 320 -8.12 10.49 40.16
CA GLY A 320 -9.12 9.87 41.00
C GLY A 320 -9.60 10.82 42.10
N ILE A 321 -10.62 10.42 42.84
CA ILE A 321 -11.14 11.22 43.98
C ILE A 321 -10.12 11.37 45.10
N PHE A 322 -9.35 10.31 45.38
CA PHE A 322 -8.39 10.27 46.49
C PHE A 322 -6.93 10.28 46.04
N SER A 323 -6.64 9.66 44.90
CA SER A 323 -5.32 9.62 44.30
C SER A 323 -5.42 9.42 42.80
N ASP A 324 -4.36 9.78 42.10
CA ASP A 324 -4.21 9.52 40.67
C ASP A 324 -4.20 8.01 40.40
N ILE A 325 -5.00 7.58 39.43
CA ILE A 325 -5.06 6.21 38.90
C ILE A 325 -4.06 6.09 37.76
N ASN A 326 -2.94 5.45 38.05
CA ASN A 326 -1.91 5.20 37.06
C ASN A 326 -2.28 3.97 36.22
N THR A 327 -2.25 4.12 34.91
CA THR A 327 -2.40 3.01 33.97
C THR A 327 -1.17 2.92 33.09
N ALA A 328 -0.78 1.70 32.74
CA ALA A 328 0.35 1.46 31.86
C ALA A 328 0.06 0.26 30.97
N GLY A 329 0.71 0.18 29.83
CA GLY A 329 0.63 -1.00 28.99
C GLY A 329 1.82 -1.13 28.08
N LYS A 330 2.07 -2.36 27.65
CA LYS A 330 3.16 -2.74 26.74
C LYS A 330 2.58 -3.62 25.65
N SER A 331 2.95 -3.35 24.41
CA SER A 331 2.52 -4.14 23.25
C SER A 331 3.72 -4.45 22.35
N LEU A 332 3.70 -5.63 21.75
CA LEU A 332 4.71 -6.10 20.80
C LEU A 332 3.99 -6.84 19.68
N SER A 333 4.37 -6.57 18.43
CA SER A 333 3.87 -7.31 17.27
C SER A 333 5.00 -7.68 16.31
N PHE A 334 4.86 -8.84 15.70
CA PHE A 334 5.69 -9.35 14.62
C PHE A 334 4.78 -9.86 13.51
N THR A 335 4.99 -9.38 12.29
CA THR A 335 4.17 -9.69 11.12
C THR A 335 5.07 -10.05 9.94
N PRO A 336 5.58 -11.28 9.85
CA PRO A 336 6.13 -11.80 8.60
C PRO A 336 5.05 -11.83 7.51
N TRP A 337 5.46 -11.53 6.28
CA TRP A 337 4.59 -11.53 5.12
C TRP A 337 5.31 -11.94 3.84
N ILE A 338 4.53 -12.48 2.90
CA ILE A 338 4.97 -12.82 1.56
C ILE A 338 3.93 -12.35 0.55
N SER A 339 4.37 -11.67 -0.50
CA SER A 339 3.53 -11.11 -1.54
C SER A 339 3.95 -11.62 -2.92
N ARG A 340 2.98 -11.90 -3.80
CA ARG A 340 3.21 -12.29 -5.19
C ARG A 340 2.34 -11.49 -6.13
N VAL A 341 2.97 -10.92 -7.16
CA VAL A 341 2.24 -10.35 -8.31
C VAL A 341 1.68 -11.51 -9.15
N ILE A 342 0.36 -11.56 -9.29
CA ILE A 342 -0.33 -12.65 -10.00
C ILE A 342 -0.76 -12.25 -11.41
N ASP A 343 -0.97 -10.95 -11.63
CA ASP A 343 -1.40 -10.41 -12.92
C ASP A 343 -0.88 -8.97 -13.07
N ARG A 344 -0.51 -8.59 -14.30
CA ARG A 344 -0.07 -7.23 -14.64
C ARG A 344 -0.24 -6.93 -16.13
N ASP A 345 -0.59 -5.69 -16.41
CA ASP A 345 -0.59 -5.10 -17.76
C ASP A 345 0.11 -3.72 -17.77
N GLN A 346 -0.13 -2.91 -18.81
CA GLN A 346 0.48 -1.58 -18.94
C GLN A 346 -0.11 -0.54 -17.98
N GLU A 347 -1.33 -0.75 -17.51
CA GLU A 347 -2.08 0.21 -16.72
C GLU A 347 -2.40 -0.29 -15.32
N GLY A 348 -2.31 -1.59 -15.06
CA GLY A 348 -2.76 -2.19 -13.82
C GLY A 348 -1.95 -3.41 -13.37
N LYS A 349 -2.12 -3.72 -12.09
CA LYS A 349 -1.38 -4.75 -11.38
C LYS A 349 -2.23 -5.36 -10.27
N THR A 350 -2.16 -6.67 -10.14
CA THR A 350 -2.86 -7.45 -9.10
C THR A 350 -1.86 -8.32 -8.35
N TRP A 351 -1.89 -8.29 -7.02
CA TRP A 351 -1.03 -9.13 -6.19
C TRP A 351 -1.80 -9.70 -4.99
N VAL A 352 -1.27 -10.80 -4.48
CA VAL A 352 -1.80 -11.50 -3.32
C VAL A 352 -0.74 -11.51 -2.24
N THR A 353 -1.13 -11.17 -1.00
CA THR A 353 -0.24 -11.13 0.15
C THR A 353 -0.76 -12.05 1.26
N GLY A 354 0.11 -12.91 1.78
CA GLY A 354 -0.14 -13.70 2.98
C GLY A 354 0.64 -13.11 4.15
N ARG A 355 -0.02 -12.87 5.29
CA ARG A 355 0.60 -12.37 6.52
C ARG A 355 0.28 -13.27 7.70
N LEU A 356 1.19 -13.33 8.66
CA LEU A 356 0.93 -13.92 9.97
C LEU A 356 1.34 -12.93 11.05
N THR A 357 0.36 -12.28 11.69
CA THR A 357 0.62 -11.35 12.79
C THR A 357 0.56 -12.09 14.11
N TRP A 358 1.67 -12.12 14.84
CA TRP A 358 1.70 -12.48 16.25
C TRP A 358 1.82 -11.21 17.08
N LYS A 359 0.93 -11.02 18.05
CA LYS A 359 0.96 -9.87 18.94
C LYS A 359 0.76 -10.25 20.39
N TYR A 360 1.36 -9.45 21.25
CA TYR A 360 1.34 -9.57 22.69
C TYR A 360 1.02 -8.21 23.29
N SER A 361 0.14 -8.18 24.29
CA SER A 361 -0.21 -6.97 25.02
C SER A 361 -0.38 -7.30 26.50
N ASP A 362 0.26 -6.52 27.37
CA ASP A 362 0.07 -6.54 28.81
C ASP A 362 -0.37 -5.16 29.28
N ASN A 363 -1.41 -5.12 30.11
CA ASN A 363 -2.03 -3.90 30.61
C ASN A 363 -2.06 -3.90 32.14
N PHE A 364 -1.79 -2.75 32.74
CA PHE A 364 -1.63 -2.56 34.18
C PHE A 364 -2.47 -1.39 34.66
N ILE A 365 -3.12 -1.57 35.82
CA ILE A 365 -3.80 -0.52 36.57
C ILE A 365 -3.22 -0.51 37.97
N MET A 366 -2.73 0.65 38.42
CA MET A 366 -2.05 0.81 39.72
C MET A 366 -0.92 -0.21 39.93
N GLY A 367 -0.17 -0.51 38.87
CA GLY A 367 0.90 -1.51 38.88
C GLY A 367 0.44 -2.97 38.90
N SER A 368 -0.86 -3.24 39.02
CA SER A 368 -1.43 -4.59 38.97
C SER A 368 -1.80 -4.96 37.54
N LYS A 369 -1.41 -6.15 37.11
CA LYS A 369 -1.72 -6.66 35.76
C LYS A 369 -3.21 -6.99 35.64
N VAL A 370 -3.81 -6.61 34.52
CA VAL A 370 -5.22 -6.89 34.20
C VAL A 370 -5.28 -8.04 33.21
N ASP A 371 -5.56 -9.25 33.67
CA ASP A 371 -5.49 -10.47 32.86
C ASP A 371 -6.49 -10.46 31.69
N VAL A 372 -7.72 -9.96 31.92
CA VAL A 372 -8.75 -9.91 30.87
C VAL A 372 -8.41 -9.01 29.69
N SER A 373 -7.46 -8.08 29.83
CA SER A 373 -6.94 -7.26 28.73
C SER A 373 -5.49 -7.56 28.37
N SER A 374 -4.84 -8.49 29.06
CA SER A 374 -3.46 -8.88 28.80
C SER A 374 -3.43 -10.23 28.08
N ARG A 375 -3.10 -10.23 26.78
CA ARG A 375 -3.27 -11.41 25.93
C ARG A 375 -2.27 -11.46 24.77
N LYS A 376 -2.15 -12.65 24.22
CA LYS A 376 -1.47 -12.92 22.96
C LYS A 376 -2.49 -13.24 21.88
N LEU A 377 -2.31 -12.76 20.66
CA LEU A 377 -3.14 -13.08 19.51
C LEU A 377 -2.24 -13.49 18.33
N ALA A 378 -2.66 -14.50 17.58
CA ALA A 378 -2.06 -14.87 16.30
C ALA A 378 -3.15 -14.74 15.22
N ILE A 379 -2.86 -14.04 14.13
CA ILE A 379 -3.83 -13.71 13.09
C ILE A 379 -3.19 -14.01 11.73
N ALA A 380 -3.77 -14.95 11.00
CA ALA A 380 -3.44 -15.15 9.59
C ALA A 380 -4.29 -14.21 8.73
N ILE A 381 -3.66 -13.53 7.78
CA ILE A 381 -4.31 -12.58 6.87
C ILE A 381 -3.98 -12.96 5.44
N LEU A 382 -5.00 -13.09 4.61
CA LEU A 382 -4.87 -13.24 3.15
C LEU A 382 -5.45 -11.99 2.49
N GLU A 383 -4.63 -11.31 1.71
CA GLU A 383 -4.93 -10.02 1.10
C GLU A 383 -4.88 -10.14 -0.42
N LEU A 384 -5.86 -9.54 -1.10
CA LEU A 384 -5.89 -9.34 -2.53
C LEU A 384 -5.92 -7.84 -2.80
N ASP A 385 -4.93 -7.38 -3.54
CA ASP A 385 -4.75 -5.99 -3.89
C ASP A 385 -4.74 -5.81 -5.41
N HIS A 386 -5.33 -4.71 -5.88
CA HIS A 386 -5.34 -4.31 -7.27
C HIS A 386 -5.14 -2.79 -7.38
N SER A 387 -4.22 -2.35 -8.24
CA SER A 387 -4.05 -0.93 -8.59
C SER A 387 -4.06 -0.79 -10.10
N ARG A 388 -4.75 0.22 -10.61
CA ARG A 388 -4.76 0.54 -12.04
C ARG A 388 -5.00 2.01 -12.34
N LYS A 389 -4.50 2.46 -13.48
CA LYS A 389 -4.92 3.73 -14.09
C LYS A 389 -6.35 3.58 -14.62
N TRP A 390 -7.20 4.56 -14.31
CA TRP A 390 -8.60 4.57 -14.71
C TRP A 390 -9.14 6.00 -14.81
N MET A 391 -9.68 6.36 -15.98
CA MET A 391 -10.27 7.68 -16.27
C MET A 391 -9.33 8.86 -15.95
N GLY A 392 -8.03 8.73 -16.23
CA GLY A 392 -7.02 9.77 -15.94
C GLY A 392 -6.69 9.93 -14.45
N GLY A 393 -7.14 9.01 -13.61
CA GLY A 393 -6.75 8.87 -12.21
C GLY A 393 -6.20 7.48 -11.92
N GLU A 394 -5.99 7.20 -10.65
CA GLU A 394 -5.49 5.93 -10.12
C GLU A 394 -6.53 5.33 -9.18
N LEU A 395 -6.95 4.09 -9.48
CA LEU A 395 -7.87 3.30 -8.67
C LEU A 395 -7.08 2.21 -7.96
N SER A 396 -7.19 2.13 -6.64
CA SER A 396 -6.63 1.04 -5.85
C SER A 396 -7.73 0.38 -5.01
N ALA A 397 -7.75 -0.95 -5.01
CA ALA A 397 -8.69 -1.78 -4.26
C ALA A 397 -7.92 -2.82 -3.43
N HIS A 398 -8.39 -3.05 -2.21
CA HIS A 398 -7.82 -3.99 -1.26
C HIS A 398 -8.94 -4.77 -0.59
N ILE A 399 -8.76 -6.08 -0.47
CA ILE A 399 -9.64 -6.98 0.28
C ILE A 399 -8.76 -7.88 1.15
N GLY A 400 -9.03 -7.94 2.45
CA GLY A 400 -8.29 -8.76 3.41
C GLY A 400 -9.20 -9.70 4.19
N PHE A 401 -8.89 -10.99 4.21
CA PHE A 401 -9.54 -11.97 5.07
C PHE A 401 -8.63 -12.30 6.25
N HIS A 402 -9.12 -12.09 7.46
CA HIS A 402 -8.40 -12.26 8.72
C HIS A 402 -8.99 -13.43 9.48
N LYS A 403 -8.14 -14.34 9.94
CA LYS A 403 -8.51 -15.46 10.80
C LYS A 403 -7.61 -15.51 12.02
N GLY A 404 -8.21 -15.37 13.19
CA GLY A 404 -7.55 -15.61 14.46
C GLY A 404 -7.22 -17.10 14.66
N LEU A 405 -6.05 -17.37 15.21
CA LEU A 405 -5.48 -18.71 15.41
C LEU A 405 -5.06 -18.91 16.87
N ALA A 406 -5.17 -20.14 17.37
CA ALA A 406 -4.67 -20.56 18.68
C ALA A 406 -3.29 -21.24 18.54
N ILE A 407 -2.31 -20.51 18.02
CA ILE A 407 -0.93 -21.00 17.83
C ILE A 407 0.06 -20.11 18.58
N LEU A 408 1.27 -20.61 18.85
CA LEU A 408 2.36 -19.82 19.48
C LEU A 408 1.95 -19.21 20.84
N GLY A 409 1.11 -19.91 21.60
CA GLY A 409 0.59 -19.45 22.90
C GLY A 409 -0.38 -18.27 22.79
N ALA A 410 -0.99 -18.05 21.62
CA ALA A 410 -2.11 -17.12 21.46
C ALA A 410 -3.34 -17.60 22.24
N TYR A 411 -4.18 -16.64 22.63
CA TYR A 411 -5.43 -16.84 23.35
C TYR A 411 -6.28 -17.92 22.69
N ASP A 412 -6.66 -18.97 23.42
CA ASP A 412 -7.56 -20.03 22.94
C ASP A 412 -8.96 -19.85 23.53
N ASP A 413 -9.95 -19.67 22.65
CA ASP A 413 -11.35 -19.51 23.04
C ASP A 413 -11.88 -20.75 23.78
N LYS A 414 -11.29 -21.94 23.58
CA LYS A 414 -11.71 -23.19 24.22
C LYS A 414 -11.25 -23.34 25.67
N GLU A 415 -10.14 -22.71 26.03
CA GLU A 415 -9.57 -22.78 27.39
C GLU A 415 -10.30 -21.83 28.38
N GLN A 416 -11.25 -21.04 27.88
CA GLN A 416 -12.02 -20.10 28.68
C GLN A 416 -13.30 -20.78 29.22
N GLU A 417 -13.21 -21.34 30.43
CA GLU A 417 -14.29 -22.08 31.11
C GLU A 417 -15.59 -21.28 31.34
N THR A 418 -15.56 -19.94 31.22
CA THR A 418 -16.70 -19.05 31.50
C THR A 418 -17.06 -18.09 30.35
N SER A 419 -16.62 -18.37 29.11
CA SER A 419 -16.93 -17.52 27.96
C SER A 419 -18.42 -17.49 27.66
N THR A 420 -19.07 -16.36 27.95
CA THR A 420 -20.45 -16.11 27.53
C THR A 420 -20.57 -16.14 26.00
N ARG A 421 -21.77 -16.41 25.46
CA ARG A 421 -22.02 -16.50 24.00
C ARG A 421 -21.50 -15.30 23.20
N ASN A 422 -21.40 -14.12 23.82
CA ASN A 422 -20.97 -12.89 23.17
C ASN A 422 -19.59 -12.41 23.61
N ALA A 423 -18.83 -13.21 24.37
CA ALA A 423 -17.47 -12.86 24.74
C ALA A 423 -16.61 -12.59 23.48
N PRO A 424 -15.70 -11.61 23.52
CA PRO A 424 -14.74 -11.40 22.44
C PRO A 424 -13.91 -12.65 22.16
N LYS A 425 -13.71 -12.95 20.88
CA LYS A 425 -13.02 -14.17 20.42
C LYS A 425 -11.61 -13.89 19.94
N GLY A 426 -10.67 -14.75 20.32
CA GLY A 426 -9.33 -14.84 19.75
C GLY A 426 -9.32 -15.52 18.38
N GLN A 427 -10.17 -16.54 18.13
CA GLN A 427 -10.27 -17.24 16.84
C GLN A 427 -11.33 -16.62 15.90
N PHE A 428 -11.48 -15.30 15.94
CA PHE A 428 -12.45 -14.55 15.14
C PHE A 428 -12.19 -14.66 13.63
N SER A 429 -13.22 -14.38 12.83
CA SER A 429 -13.11 -14.18 11.39
C SER A 429 -13.48 -12.74 11.04
N LYS A 430 -12.72 -12.07 10.17
CA LYS A 430 -12.97 -10.66 9.82
C LYS A 430 -12.61 -10.42 8.35
N LEU A 431 -13.45 -9.68 7.64
CA LEU A 431 -13.20 -9.18 6.29
C LEU A 431 -12.91 -7.69 6.39
N SER A 432 -11.79 -7.22 5.85
CA SER A 432 -11.50 -5.80 5.63
C SER A 432 -11.54 -5.49 4.14
N PHE A 433 -11.95 -4.29 3.78
CA PHE A 433 -11.90 -3.82 2.41
C PHE A 433 -11.59 -2.33 2.36
N SER A 434 -10.88 -1.90 1.31
CA SER A 434 -10.76 -0.49 0.98
C SER A 434 -10.70 -0.25 -0.52
N LEU A 435 -11.27 0.86 -0.95
CA LEU A 435 -11.29 1.34 -2.32
C LEU A 435 -10.89 2.81 -2.32
N SER A 436 -9.80 3.15 -3.01
CA SER A 436 -9.32 4.52 -3.14
C SER A 436 -9.23 4.94 -4.60
N TYR A 437 -9.61 6.17 -4.88
CA TYR A 437 -9.47 6.77 -6.21
C TYR A 437 -8.90 8.19 -6.10
N GLY A 438 -7.83 8.45 -6.85
CA GLY A 438 -7.16 9.75 -6.91
C GLY A 438 -7.10 10.25 -8.35
N ARG A 439 -7.55 11.48 -8.61
CA ARG A 439 -7.50 12.08 -9.95
C ARG A 439 -7.13 13.55 -9.89
N ALA A 440 -6.13 13.94 -10.67
CA ALA A 440 -5.88 15.33 -11.01
C ALA A 440 -6.70 15.73 -12.25
N PHE A 441 -7.28 16.91 -12.24
CA PHE A 441 -8.02 17.45 -13.37
C PHE A 441 -7.94 18.97 -13.40
N SER A 442 -8.04 19.56 -14.59
CA SER A 442 -8.04 21.01 -14.78
C SER A 442 -9.44 21.50 -15.09
N LEU A 443 -9.86 22.58 -14.43
CA LEU A 443 -11.08 23.30 -14.72
C LEU A 443 -10.74 24.77 -14.98
N LYS A 444 -10.82 25.20 -16.25
CA LYS A 444 -10.32 26.50 -16.72
C LYS A 444 -8.83 26.65 -16.37
N GLN A 445 -8.42 27.74 -15.73
CA GLN A 445 -7.03 27.96 -15.31
C GLN A 445 -6.63 27.24 -14.00
N TYR A 446 -7.54 26.52 -13.34
CA TYR A 446 -7.30 25.94 -12.03
C TYR A 446 -7.09 24.42 -12.12
N ASN A 447 -6.06 23.93 -11.45
CA ASN A 447 -5.75 22.50 -11.35
C ASN A 447 -6.25 21.98 -10.00
N PHE A 448 -7.03 20.92 -10.03
CA PHE A 448 -7.58 20.26 -8.85
C PHE A 448 -7.07 18.84 -8.72
N ARG A 449 -7.05 18.34 -7.49
CA ARG A 449 -6.86 16.92 -7.18
C ARG A 449 -8.02 16.47 -6.32
N TYR A 450 -8.69 15.41 -6.73
CA TYR A 450 -9.73 14.77 -5.94
C TYR A 450 -9.23 13.41 -5.47
N ASN A 451 -9.26 13.19 -4.16
CA ASN A 451 -8.93 11.93 -3.52
C ASN A 451 -10.14 11.41 -2.75
N THR A 452 -10.47 10.14 -2.92
CA THR A 452 -11.53 9.48 -2.17
C THR A 452 -11.07 8.13 -1.65
N LEU A 453 -11.49 7.77 -0.43
CA LEU A 453 -11.18 6.49 0.23
C LEU A 453 -12.44 5.97 0.91
N LEU A 454 -12.95 4.84 0.44
CA LEU A 454 -13.95 4.03 1.13
C LEU A 454 -13.22 2.89 1.84
N SER A 455 -13.47 2.69 3.14
CA SER A 455 -12.83 1.62 3.91
C SER A 455 -13.77 1.07 4.97
N GLY A 456 -13.70 -0.23 5.25
CA GLY A 456 -14.57 -0.86 6.23
C GLY A 456 -14.10 -2.23 6.65
N GLN A 457 -14.81 -2.78 7.65
CA GLN A 457 -14.63 -4.13 8.10
C GLN A 457 -15.97 -4.79 8.46
N LEU A 458 -16.00 -6.11 8.34
CA LEU A 458 -17.14 -6.95 8.70
C LEU A 458 -16.66 -8.16 9.49
N SER A 459 -17.35 -8.52 10.56
CA SER A 459 -17.09 -9.73 11.36
C SER A 459 -18.40 -10.34 11.91
N PRO A 460 -18.59 -11.67 11.73
CA PRO A 460 -19.66 -12.40 12.40
C PRO A 460 -19.40 -12.61 13.89
N ASP A 461 -18.16 -12.42 14.36
CA ASP A 461 -17.74 -12.67 15.74
C ASP A 461 -17.73 -11.39 16.59
N THR A 462 -17.72 -11.53 17.92
CA THR A 462 -17.42 -10.40 18.80
C THR A 462 -15.91 -10.20 18.81
N LEU A 463 -15.44 -8.98 18.55
CA LEU A 463 -14.02 -8.66 18.50
C LEU A 463 -13.54 -8.00 19.79
N PHE A 464 -12.25 -8.20 20.10
CA PHE A 464 -11.55 -7.36 21.08
C PHE A 464 -11.43 -5.93 20.56
N SER A 465 -11.39 -4.92 21.44
CA SER A 465 -11.31 -3.50 21.05
C SER A 465 -10.14 -3.20 20.09
N SER A 466 -9.00 -3.89 20.23
CA SER A 466 -7.85 -3.77 19.32
C SER A 466 -8.13 -4.22 17.88
N GLU A 467 -9.14 -5.07 17.68
CA GLU A 467 -9.55 -5.62 16.38
C GLU A 467 -10.77 -4.92 15.77
N GLN A 468 -11.39 -4.01 16.52
CA GLN A 468 -12.57 -3.28 16.09
C GLN A 468 -12.20 -2.12 15.15
N LEU A 469 -13.21 -1.67 14.39
CA LEU A 469 -13.13 -0.43 13.65
C LEU A 469 -13.30 0.74 14.61
N SER A 470 -12.35 1.66 14.59
CA SER A 470 -12.40 2.92 15.33
C SER A 470 -12.92 4.05 14.42
N LEU A 471 -14.13 4.56 14.69
CA LEU A 471 -14.70 5.71 13.98
C LEU A 471 -14.46 7.01 14.75
N GLY A 472 -13.82 7.96 14.08
CA GLY A 472 -13.38 9.22 14.63
C GLY A 472 -11.85 9.26 14.80
N GLY A 473 -11.24 10.36 14.36
CA GLY A 473 -9.80 10.55 14.38
C GLY A 473 -9.25 10.90 13.00
N ASN A 474 -7.95 11.12 12.92
CA ASN A 474 -7.29 11.50 11.67
C ASN A 474 -7.27 10.39 10.60
N SER A 475 -7.38 9.12 11.00
CA SER A 475 -7.32 7.96 10.12
C SER A 475 -8.67 7.51 9.56
N SER A 476 -9.79 7.89 10.18
CA SER A 476 -11.15 7.54 9.72
C SER A 476 -11.99 8.78 9.41
N VAL A 477 -12.84 9.24 10.35
CA VAL A 477 -13.67 10.45 10.19
C VAL A 477 -13.02 11.61 10.94
N ARG A 478 -12.52 12.61 10.19
CA ARG A 478 -11.88 13.81 10.75
C ARG A 478 -12.89 14.67 11.53
N GLY A 479 -12.39 15.46 12.49
CA GLY A 479 -13.20 16.39 13.29
C GLY A 479 -13.23 16.09 14.79
N VAL A 480 -12.81 14.89 15.16
CA VAL A 480 -12.51 14.47 16.54
C VAL A 480 -11.10 13.91 16.59
N ARG A 481 -10.49 13.96 17.76
CA ARG A 481 -9.11 13.49 17.98
C ARG A 481 -9.06 11.98 18.21
N GLU A 482 -9.91 11.50 19.10
CA GLU A 482 -10.02 10.09 19.49
C GLU A 482 -11.26 9.46 18.83
N ALA A 483 -11.27 8.13 18.71
CA ALA A 483 -12.48 7.47 18.23
C ALA A 483 -13.63 7.66 19.21
N VAL A 484 -14.80 7.93 18.65
CA VAL A 484 -16.05 8.09 19.39
C VAL A 484 -16.82 6.77 19.39
N TYR A 485 -16.69 5.99 18.31
CA TYR A 485 -17.37 4.70 18.20
C TYR A 485 -16.39 3.59 17.86
N TYR A 486 -16.57 2.45 18.52
CA TYR A 486 -15.91 1.20 18.19
C TYR A 486 -16.96 0.18 17.76
N GLY A 487 -16.67 -0.59 16.71
CA GLY A 487 -17.58 -1.62 16.26
C GLY A 487 -16.94 -2.77 15.50
N ASN A 488 -17.56 -3.95 15.61
CA ASN A 488 -17.11 -5.14 14.89
C ASN A 488 -17.34 -5.00 13.38
N ASN A 489 -18.41 -4.29 13.01
CA ASN A 489 -18.83 -4.00 11.64
C ASN A 489 -18.93 -2.49 11.47
N GLY A 490 -18.35 -1.96 10.39
CA GLY A 490 -18.49 -0.56 10.06
C GLY A 490 -17.79 -0.18 8.77
N VAL A 491 -18.08 1.04 8.32
CA VAL A 491 -17.54 1.62 7.10
C VAL A 491 -17.35 3.12 7.29
N PHE A 492 -16.35 3.68 6.64
CA PHE A 492 -16.18 5.12 6.50
C PHE A 492 -15.77 5.47 5.07
N TRP A 493 -16.13 6.68 4.66
CA TRP A 493 -15.88 7.23 3.35
C TRP A 493 -15.31 8.64 3.49
N ARG A 494 -14.10 8.85 3.00
CA ARG A 494 -13.38 10.11 3.04
C ARG A 494 -13.31 10.70 1.65
N ASN A 495 -13.54 11.99 1.55
CA ASN A 495 -13.45 12.73 0.30
C ASN A 495 -12.65 14.00 0.52
N GLU A 496 -11.73 14.30 -0.37
CA GLU A 496 -10.87 15.46 -0.30
C GLU A 496 -10.71 16.07 -1.69
N LEU A 497 -10.90 17.39 -1.76
CA LEU A 497 -10.69 18.18 -2.96
C LEU A 497 -9.64 19.24 -2.66
N SER A 498 -8.56 19.20 -3.43
CA SER A 498 -7.37 20.03 -3.22
C SER A 498 -7.12 20.88 -4.46
N LEU A 499 -6.81 22.16 -4.26
CA LEU A 499 -6.47 23.09 -5.35
C LEU A 499 -4.95 23.18 -5.49
N LEU A 500 -4.43 22.72 -6.62
CA LEU A 500 -3.00 22.71 -6.94
C LEU A 500 -2.58 24.09 -7.46
N LEU A 501 -2.15 24.96 -6.56
CA LEU A 501 -1.64 26.28 -6.94
C LEU A 501 -0.25 26.16 -7.57
N PRO A 502 0.14 27.13 -8.41
CA PRO A 502 1.49 27.22 -8.94
C PRO A 502 2.52 27.23 -7.81
N GLY A 503 3.60 26.46 -8.00
CA GLY A 503 4.69 26.41 -7.03
C GLY A 503 5.51 27.70 -7.00
N PHE A 504 6.25 27.91 -5.91
CA PHE A 504 7.18 29.03 -5.80
C PHE A 504 8.41 28.79 -6.66
N SER A 505 8.76 29.75 -7.53
CA SER A 505 9.86 29.62 -8.49
C SER A 505 11.26 29.87 -7.89
N SER A 506 11.36 30.50 -6.72
CA SER A 506 12.64 30.77 -6.07
C SER A 506 13.27 29.49 -5.53
N GLU A 507 14.61 29.40 -5.53
CA GLU A 507 15.33 28.23 -5.03
C GLU A 507 15.00 27.92 -3.55
N ARG A 508 14.91 28.96 -2.72
CA ARG A 508 14.45 28.84 -1.32
C ARG A 508 12.99 28.40 -1.24
N GLY A 509 12.14 28.90 -2.13
CA GLY A 509 10.74 28.48 -2.24
C GLY A 509 10.64 26.99 -2.49
N ARG A 510 11.26 26.49 -3.57
CA ARG A 510 11.31 25.05 -3.89
C ARG A 510 11.77 24.16 -2.74
N LYS A 511 12.82 24.58 -2.01
CA LYS A 511 13.36 23.81 -0.88
C LYS A 511 12.40 23.69 0.31
N PHE A 512 11.72 24.78 0.68
CA PHE A 512 10.92 24.82 1.92
C PHE A 512 9.40 24.80 1.71
N ILE A 513 8.90 25.56 0.73
CA ILE A 513 7.46 25.67 0.41
C ILE A 513 7.37 25.69 -1.11
N GLY A 514 7.65 24.53 -1.73
CA GLY A 514 7.68 24.43 -3.18
C GLY A 514 6.29 24.55 -3.80
N GLN A 515 5.29 23.98 -3.13
CA GLN A 515 3.89 24.02 -3.53
C GLN A 515 3.00 24.26 -2.31
N PHE A 516 1.98 25.11 -2.50
CA PHE A 516 0.93 25.37 -1.52
C PHE A 516 -0.41 24.88 -2.07
N THR A 517 -1.10 24.04 -1.31
CA THR A 517 -2.29 23.30 -1.78
C THR A 517 -3.40 23.37 -0.73
N PRO A 518 -4.30 24.36 -0.80
CA PRO A 518 -5.48 24.38 0.06
C PRO A 518 -6.43 23.24 -0.32
N TYR A 519 -7.12 22.68 0.67
CA TYR A 519 -8.05 21.59 0.49
C TYR A 519 -9.28 21.70 1.39
N ILE A 520 -10.36 21.08 0.93
CA ILE A 520 -11.57 20.82 1.71
C ILE A 520 -11.83 19.32 1.74
N ALA A 521 -12.39 18.85 2.84
CA ALA A 521 -12.69 17.45 3.04
C ALA A 521 -14.03 17.22 3.72
N LEU A 522 -14.70 16.14 3.32
CA LEU A 522 -15.94 15.66 3.91
C LEU A 522 -15.84 14.15 4.12
N ASP A 523 -16.00 13.75 5.39
CA ASP A 523 -15.88 12.37 5.82
C ASP A 523 -17.19 11.89 6.44
N LEU A 524 -17.61 10.68 6.09
CA LEU A 524 -18.80 10.02 6.62
C LEU A 524 -18.41 8.66 7.21
N GLY A 525 -19.01 8.25 8.32
CA GLY A 525 -18.75 6.94 8.89
C GLY A 525 -19.93 6.39 9.66
N MET A 526 -20.06 5.06 9.66
CA MET A 526 -21.09 4.34 10.39
C MET A 526 -20.55 3.01 10.93
N ALA A 527 -20.78 2.74 12.21
CA ALA A 527 -20.47 1.48 12.87
C ALA A 527 -21.76 0.87 13.44
N ALA A 528 -21.90 -0.45 13.31
CA ALA A 528 -23.07 -1.15 13.78
C ALA A 528 -23.19 -1.07 15.31
N HIS A 529 -24.37 -0.70 15.80
CA HIS A 529 -24.68 -0.69 17.22
C HIS A 529 -25.16 -2.08 17.65
N ALA A 530 -24.34 -2.79 18.41
CA ALA A 530 -24.66 -4.09 19.01
C ALA A 530 -23.92 -4.24 20.36
N PRO A 531 -24.40 -3.57 21.44
CA PRO A 531 -23.70 -3.53 22.73
C PRO A 531 -23.45 -4.91 23.34
N LEU A 532 -24.40 -5.83 23.14
CA LEU A 532 -24.26 -7.22 23.57
C LEU A 532 -23.05 -7.94 22.94
N ARG A 533 -22.57 -7.46 21.79
CA ARG A 533 -21.37 -7.94 21.08
C ARG A 533 -20.22 -6.94 21.16
N ASN A 534 -20.10 -6.20 22.26
CA ASN A 534 -19.04 -5.21 22.48
C ASN A 534 -18.98 -4.10 21.40
N SER A 535 -20.09 -3.80 20.72
CA SER A 535 -20.13 -2.85 19.59
C SER A 535 -20.98 -1.64 19.96
N PHE A 536 -20.35 -0.55 20.37
CA PHE A 536 -21.07 0.65 20.81
C PHE A 536 -21.64 1.47 19.64
N GLY A 537 -21.05 1.39 18.45
CA GLY A 537 -21.65 1.85 17.18
C GLY A 537 -22.16 3.31 17.10
N GLY A 538 -22.56 3.73 15.90
CA GLY A 538 -23.06 5.08 15.64
C GLY A 538 -22.61 5.64 14.30
N SER A 539 -23.12 6.80 13.91
CA SER A 539 -22.71 7.53 12.71
C SER A 539 -22.01 8.85 13.04
N LEU A 540 -21.03 9.22 12.21
CA LEU A 540 -20.29 10.48 12.27
C LEU A 540 -20.23 11.13 10.89
N VAL A 541 -20.37 12.45 10.85
CA VAL A 541 -20.06 13.28 9.68
C VAL A 541 -19.09 14.37 10.10
N GLY A 542 -17.95 14.44 9.43
CA GLY A 542 -16.88 15.37 9.70
C GLY A 542 -16.54 16.22 8.48
N ALA A 543 -16.15 17.47 8.69
CA ALA A 543 -15.65 18.35 7.65
C ALA A 543 -14.32 18.97 8.06
N THR A 544 -13.45 19.16 7.08
CA THR A 544 -12.10 19.71 7.27
C THR A 544 -11.81 20.78 6.23
N LEU A 545 -11.15 21.86 6.66
CA LEU A 545 -10.54 22.86 5.81
C LEU A 545 -9.06 22.94 6.20
N GLY A 546 -8.16 22.90 5.22
CA GLY A 546 -6.74 22.96 5.50
C GLY A 546 -5.90 23.35 4.31
N PHE A 547 -4.59 23.33 4.49
CA PHE A 547 -3.64 23.44 3.40
C PHE A 547 -2.42 22.55 3.64
N HIS A 548 -1.89 22.04 2.55
CA HIS A 548 -0.60 21.38 2.49
C HIS A 548 0.45 22.32 1.91
N ALA A 549 1.61 22.41 2.55
CA ALA A 549 2.79 23.08 2.06
C ALA A 549 3.91 22.05 1.90
N SER A 550 4.30 21.75 0.66
CA SER A 550 5.31 20.72 0.36
C SER A 550 6.50 21.32 -0.38
N GLY A 551 7.72 21.02 0.07
CA GLY A 551 8.98 21.33 -0.59
C GLY A 551 9.92 20.12 -0.60
N GLU A 552 11.15 20.33 -1.05
CA GLU A 552 12.18 19.27 -1.07
C GLU A 552 12.54 18.80 0.36
N ILE A 553 12.60 19.72 1.32
CA ILE A 553 13.01 19.46 2.71
C ILE A 553 11.82 19.45 3.67
N LEU A 554 10.88 20.39 3.54
CA LEU A 554 9.78 20.59 4.48
C LEU A 554 8.44 20.15 3.87
N ASP A 555 7.67 19.41 4.64
CA ASP A 555 6.29 19.04 4.37
C ASP A 555 5.44 19.43 5.58
N MET A 556 4.38 20.20 5.38
CA MET A 556 3.53 20.73 6.44
C MET A 556 2.05 20.59 6.07
N ASP A 557 1.24 20.12 7.01
CA ASP A 557 -0.22 20.16 6.95
C ASP A 557 -0.73 20.99 8.13
N LEU A 558 -1.58 21.98 7.82
CA LEU A 558 -2.36 22.72 8.81
C LEU A 558 -3.83 22.58 8.45
N SER A 559 -4.62 22.09 9.39
CA SER A 559 -6.04 21.88 9.16
C SER A 559 -6.90 22.17 10.38
N TYR A 560 -8.14 22.58 10.10
CA TYR A 560 -9.21 22.71 11.08
C TYR A 560 -10.31 21.74 10.70
N SER A 561 -10.65 20.84 11.62
CA SER A 561 -11.62 19.77 11.42
C SER A 561 -12.75 19.87 12.45
N ASN A 562 -13.99 19.64 12.05
CA ASN A 562 -15.13 19.65 12.97
C ASN A 562 -16.18 18.57 12.65
N ILE A 563 -16.89 18.09 13.66
CA ILE A 563 -18.02 17.16 13.50
C ILE A 563 -19.29 17.95 13.22
N LEU A 564 -19.88 17.69 12.05
CA LEU A 564 -21.15 18.25 11.62
C LEU A 564 -22.35 17.52 12.24
N THR A 565 -22.27 16.19 12.35
CA THR A 565 -23.38 15.37 12.86
C THR A 565 -22.86 14.11 13.54
N GLN A 566 -23.50 13.69 14.64
CA GLN A 566 -23.21 12.45 15.36
C GLN A 566 -24.48 11.85 15.99
N SER A 567 -24.55 10.53 16.09
CA SER A 567 -25.73 9.82 16.62
C SER A 567 -25.91 9.92 18.14
N THR A 568 -24.83 9.94 18.93
CA THR A 568 -24.92 10.05 20.40
C THR A 568 -24.74 11.50 20.86
N PRO A 569 -25.36 11.90 21.99
CA PRO A 569 -25.09 13.19 22.61
C PRO A 569 -23.60 13.37 22.90
N ARG A 570 -23.08 14.58 22.74
CA ARG A 570 -21.68 14.90 23.03
C ARG A 570 -21.43 14.79 24.53
N GLU A 571 -20.36 14.11 24.92
CA GLU A 571 -19.85 14.19 26.29
C GLU A 571 -19.40 15.62 26.62
N GLN A 572 -19.68 16.07 27.85
CA GLN A 572 -19.20 17.36 28.35
C GLN A 572 -17.66 17.41 28.33
N GLY A 573 -17.09 18.35 27.57
CA GLY A 573 -15.63 18.53 27.44
C GLY A 573 -15.03 18.08 26.10
N ASN A 574 -15.82 17.44 25.23
CA ASN A 574 -15.43 17.18 23.84
C ASN A 574 -15.75 18.41 22.97
N ALA A 575 -14.90 19.43 23.02
CA ALA A 575 -15.04 20.63 22.21
C ALA A 575 -15.02 20.30 20.72
N THR A 576 -15.94 20.89 19.97
CA THR A 576 -15.93 20.91 18.50
C THR A 576 -14.82 21.78 17.97
N GLY A 577 -14.19 21.37 16.87
CA GLY A 577 -13.12 22.11 16.23
C GLY A 577 -11.75 21.69 16.74
N LEU A 578 -11.06 20.92 15.90
CA LEU A 578 -9.71 20.43 16.14
C LEU A 578 -8.77 21.14 15.16
N PHE A 579 -7.82 21.90 15.68
CA PHE A 579 -6.67 22.34 14.91
C PHE A 579 -5.63 21.22 14.89
N GLN A 580 -5.24 20.80 13.70
CA GLN A 580 -4.23 19.78 13.47
C GLN A 580 -3.05 20.44 12.78
N VAL A 581 -1.86 20.16 13.29
CA VAL A 581 -0.59 20.59 12.71
C VAL A 581 0.27 19.36 12.55
N ARG A 582 0.80 19.14 11.34
CA ARG A 582 1.85 18.17 11.08
C ARG A 582 2.97 18.86 10.35
N THR A 583 4.19 18.64 10.80
CA THR A 583 5.42 19.06 10.10
C THR A 583 6.32 17.85 9.92
N LEU A 584 7.02 17.79 8.81
CA LEU A 584 7.98 16.75 8.48
C LEU A 584 9.17 17.39 7.75
N LEU A 585 10.36 17.06 8.20
CA LEU A 585 11.64 17.46 7.61
C LEU A 585 12.31 16.21 7.01
N ARG A 586 12.86 16.33 5.79
CA ARG A 586 13.61 15.29 5.07
C ARG A 586 15.07 15.71 4.91
N PHE A 587 15.99 14.79 5.18
CA PHE A 587 17.43 15.02 5.12
C PHE A 587 18.15 13.96 4.27
#